data_AF-A0A662J6U0-F1
#
_entry.id   AF-A0A662J6U0-F1
#
_cell.length_a   1.000
_cell.length_b   1.000
_cell.length_c   1.000
_cell.angle_alpha   90.00
_cell.angle_beta   90.00
_cell.angle_gamma   90.00
#
_symmetry.space_group_name_H-M   'P 1'
#
loop_
_entity.id
_entity.type
_entity.pdbx_description
1 polymer ?
#
loop_
_entity_poly.entity_id
_entity_poly.type
_entity_poly.pdbx_seq_one_letter_code
_entity_poly.pdbx_strand_id
1 'polypeptide(L)'
;MFGWEYWQGCLLAMLVVVAYVAAGGMLSVAWTTLLQAGLMVAGVAALSAYVVAQLGGLVELNLKAARVSQGPFHEWLAMPWGPLDAPLVSPLFNFTLFGLTVTLGLAVAPHVVNNALAASSERHAKWGPLACYLLGLAAIMSASLLGLAARVAEADGLIQLEPHPLGGKWYDMALPTLADMIAARPRR
;
A
#
# COMPACT_ATOMS: atom_id res chain seq x y z
N MET A 1 8.82 -15.22 9.90
CA MET A 1 8.74 -16.58 9.31
C MET A 1 10.06 -17.35 9.31
N PHE A 2 11.23 -16.73 9.10
CA PHE A 2 12.52 -17.47 9.06
C PHE A 2 13.32 -17.54 10.37
N GLY A 3 12.84 -16.93 11.47
CA GLY A 3 13.55 -16.92 12.76
C GLY A 3 14.89 -16.15 12.74
N TRP A 4 15.17 -15.41 11.67
CA TRP A 4 16.38 -14.59 11.51
C TRP A 4 16.20 -13.22 12.14
N GLU A 5 17.30 -12.66 12.63
CA GLU A 5 17.33 -11.26 13.07
C GLU A 5 17.18 -10.34 11.85
N TYR A 6 16.51 -9.21 12.05
CA TYR A 6 16.15 -8.26 10.98
C TYR A 6 17.34 -7.84 10.11
N TRP A 7 18.50 -7.59 10.74
CA TRP A 7 19.71 -7.17 10.03
C TRP A 7 20.25 -8.25 9.06
N GLN A 8 20.07 -9.54 9.39
CA GLN A 8 20.52 -10.66 8.55
C GLN A 8 19.70 -10.74 7.26
N GLY A 9 18.39 -10.57 7.40
CA GLY A 9 17.48 -10.49 6.25
C GLY A 9 17.81 -9.30 5.33
N CYS A 10 18.06 -8.13 5.92
CA CYS A 10 18.45 -6.93 5.15
C CYS A 10 19.76 -7.11 4.39
N LEU A 11 20.79 -7.70 5.02
CA LEU A 11 22.07 -7.94 4.37
C LEU A 11 21.95 -8.92 3.21
N LEU A 12 21.20 -10.02 3.38
CA LEU A 12 21.00 -10.98 2.30
C LEU A 12 20.26 -10.33 1.12
N ALA A 13 19.19 -9.58 1.38
CA ALA A 13 18.44 -8.89 0.35
C ALA A 13 19.32 -7.88 -0.41
N MET A 14 20.11 -7.09 0.32
CA MET A 14 21.06 -6.14 -0.28
C MET A 14 22.06 -6.85 -1.20
N LEU A 15 22.67 -7.94 -0.73
CA LEU A 15 23.71 -8.65 -1.47
C LEU A 15 23.17 -9.27 -2.77
N VAL A 16 21.99 -9.88 -2.70
CA VAL A 16 21.31 -10.43 -3.89
C VAL A 16 21.00 -9.32 -4.89
N VAL A 17 20.47 -8.18 -4.42
CA VAL A 17 20.12 -7.06 -5.29
C VAL A 17 21.35 -6.48 -5.98
N VAL A 18 22.41 -6.20 -5.23
CA VAL A 18 23.65 -5.66 -5.79
C VAL A 18 24.25 -6.62 -6.82
N ALA A 19 24.26 -7.93 -6.54
CA ALA A 19 24.83 -8.92 -7.45
C ALA A 19 24.13 -8.96 -8.82
N TYR A 20 22.79 -9.00 -8.86
CA TYR A 20 22.09 -9.05 -10.15
C TYR A 20 22.08 -7.71 -10.88
N VAL A 21 22.06 -6.58 -10.15
CA VAL A 21 22.14 -5.24 -10.76
C VAL A 21 23.51 -5.04 -11.42
N ALA A 22 24.59 -5.44 -10.74
CA ALA A 22 25.95 -5.32 -11.25
C ALA A 22 26.20 -6.23 -12.47
N ALA A 23 25.65 -7.45 -12.46
CA ALA A 23 25.88 -8.42 -13.55
C ALA A 23 25.06 -8.12 -14.81
N GLY A 24 23.84 -7.60 -14.67
CA GLY A 24 22.87 -7.56 -15.77
C GLY A 24 22.59 -6.18 -16.38
N GLY A 25 23.06 -5.09 -15.76
CA GLY A 25 22.82 -3.72 -16.24
C GLY A 25 21.33 -3.34 -16.30
N MET A 26 21.00 -2.26 -17.01
CA MET A 26 19.64 -1.69 -17.03
C MET A 26 18.57 -2.64 -17.61
N LEU A 27 18.94 -3.51 -18.55
CA LEU A 27 18.00 -4.46 -19.16
C LEU A 27 17.59 -5.55 -18.17
N SER A 28 18.53 -6.10 -17.39
CA SER A 28 18.21 -7.10 -16.37
C SER A 28 17.32 -6.50 -15.29
N VAL A 29 17.60 -5.27 -14.86
CA VAL A 29 16.80 -4.56 -13.87
C VAL A 29 15.37 -4.30 -14.38
N ALA A 30 15.21 -3.96 -15.66
CA ALA A 30 13.89 -3.77 -16.26
C ALA A 30 13.05 -5.06 -16.24
N TRP A 31 13.65 -6.20 -16.62
CA TRP A 31 12.96 -7.49 -16.61
C TRP A 31 12.60 -7.96 -15.20
N THR A 32 13.51 -7.81 -14.23
CA THR A 32 13.22 -8.18 -12.83
C THR A 32 12.14 -7.30 -12.23
N THR A 33 12.15 -6.00 -12.54
CA THR A 33 11.13 -5.05 -12.05
C THR A 33 9.76 -5.36 -12.64
N LEU A 34 9.70 -5.72 -13.93
CA LEU A 34 8.45 -6.12 -14.58
C LEU A 34 7.86 -7.39 -13.95
N LEU A 35 8.69 -8.42 -13.74
CA LEU A 35 8.27 -9.66 -13.08
C LEU A 35 7.84 -9.41 -11.64
N GLN A 36 8.60 -8.63 -10.87
CA GLN A 36 8.28 -8.29 -9.49
C GLN A 36 6.95 -7.55 -9.40
N ALA A 37 6.73 -6.53 -10.23
CA ALA A 37 5.48 -5.79 -10.27
C ALA A 37 4.30 -6.70 -10.63
N GLY A 38 4.46 -7.55 -11.65
CA GLY A 38 3.43 -8.51 -12.05
C GLY A 38 3.07 -9.50 -10.93
N LEU A 39 4.08 -10.06 -10.26
CA LEU A 39 3.89 -10.97 -9.13
C LEU A 39 3.23 -10.27 -7.94
N MET A 40 3.57 -9.02 -7.64
CA MET A 40 2.95 -8.26 -6.55
C MET A 40 1.47 -7.99 -6.85
N VAL A 41 1.14 -7.52 -8.06
CA VAL A 41 -0.26 -7.23 -8.45
C VAL A 41 -1.09 -8.52 -8.42
N ALA A 42 -0.59 -9.60 -9.01
CA ALA A 42 -1.28 -10.89 -9.01
C ALA A 42 -1.43 -11.46 -7.59
N GLY A 43 -0.38 -11.38 -6.78
CA GLY A 43 -0.39 -11.86 -5.39
C GLY A 43 -1.40 -11.11 -4.52
N VAL A 44 -1.44 -9.78 -4.61
CA VAL A 44 -2.40 -8.95 -3.86
C VAL A 44 -3.83 -9.19 -4.35
N ALA A 45 -4.05 -9.27 -5.67
CA ALA A 45 -5.39 -9.53 -6.22
C ALA A 45 -5.89 -10.92 -5.78
N ALA A 46 -5.08 -11.97 -5.92
CA ALA A 46 -5.45 -13.32 -5.51
C ALA A 46 -5.68 -13.43 -3.99
N LEU A 47 -4.82 -12.80 -3.19
CA LEU A 47 -4.96 -12.78 -1.74
C LEU A 47 -6.23 -12.02 -1.31
N SER A 48 -6.52 -10.86 -1.91
CA SER A 48 -7.75 -10.12 -1.63
C SER A 48 -8.99 -10.94 -1.95
N ALA A 49 -9.01 -11.64 -3.09
CA ALA A 49 -10.13 -12.51 -3.47
C ALA A 49 -10.30 -13.68 -2.50
N TYR A 50 -9.19 -14.31 -2.09
CA TYR A 50 -9.19 -15.41 -1.12
C TYR A 50 -9.72 -14.97 0.25
N VAL A 51 -9.24 -13.86 0.79
CA VAL A 51 -9.69 -13.36 2.11
C VAL A 51 -11.17 -12.96 2.06
N VAL A 52 -11.61 -12.30 0.99
CA VAL A 52 -13.02 -11.93 0.81
C VAL A 52 -13.92 -13.16 0.71
N ALA A 53 -13.48 -14.22 0.01
CA ALA A 53 -14.22 -15.47 -0.07
C ALA A 53 -14.38 -16.12 1.32
N GLN A 54 -13.32 -16.11 2.14
CA GLN A 54 -13.36 -16.65 3.50
C GLN A 54 -14.28 -15.86 4.45
N LEU A 55 -14.48 -14.57 4.20
CA LEU A 55 -15.38 -13.72 4.99
C LEU A 55 -16.85 -13.83 4.60
N GLY A 56 -17.19 -14.64 3.58
CA GLY A 56 -18.56 -14.83 3.09
C GLY A 56 -18.89 -14.02 1.83
N GLY A 57 -17.89 -13.42 1.18
CA GLY A 57 -18.05 -12.65 -0.06
C GLY A 57 -18.24 -11.15 0.17
N LEU A 58 -18.33 -10.39 -0.93
CA LEU A 58 -18.37 -8.93 -0.91
C LEU A 58 -19.60 -8.35 -0.18
N VAL A 59 -20.74 -9.05 -0.26
CA VAL A 59 -21.99 -8.61 0.39
C VAL A 59 -21.90 -8.77 1.90
N GLU A 60 -21.44 -9.94 2.37
CA GLU A 60 -21.27 -10.20 3.80
C GLU A 60 -20.16 -9.34 4.39
N LEU A 61 -19.09 -9.09 3.64
CA LEU A 61 -18.03 -8.16 4.01
C LEU A 61 -18.59 -6.76 4.29
N ASN A 62 -19.45 -6.22 3.41
CA ASN A 62 -20.02 -4.89 3.61
C ASN A 62 -20.96 -4.83 4.81
N LEU A 63 -21.77 -5.88 5.03
CA LEU A 63 -22.65 -5.98 6.19
C LEU A 63 -21.86 -6.07 7.51
N LYS A 64 -20.77 -6.84 7.52
CA LYS A 64 -19.88 -6.94 8.68
C LYS A 64 -19.10 -5.65 8.91
N ALA A 65 -18.63 -5.00 7.85
CA ALA A 65 -17.98 -3.68 7.91
C ALA A 65 -18.89 -2.64 8.58
N ALA A 66 -20.19 -2.65 8.28
CA ALA A 66 -21.17 -1.77 8.92
C ALA A 66 -21.42 -2.05 10.42
N ARG A 67 -21.09 -3.25 10.89
CA ARG A 67 -21.22 -3.65 12.30
C ARG A 67 -19.98 -3.36 13.13
N VAL A 68 -18.87 -2.99 12.51
CA VAL A 68 -17.64 -2.62 13.22
C VAL A 68 -17.87 -1.32 13.97
N SER A 69 -17.89 -1.39 15.30
CA SER A 69 -18.17 -0.26 16.19
C SER A 69 -16.93 0.33 16.87
N GLN A 70 -15.74 -0.23 16.59
CA GLN A 70 -14.50 0.17 17.23
C GLN A 70 -13.34 0.28 16.23
N GLY A 71 -12.46 1.26 16.44
CA GLY A 71 -11.23 1.47 15.67
C GLY A 71 -11.24 2.68 14.72
N PRO A 72 -10.11 2.94 14.06
CA PRO A 72 -10.01 4.08 13.16
C PRO A 72 -10.96 3.93 11.97
N PHE A 73 -11.67 5.02 11.65
CA PHE A 73 -12.61 5.10 10.52
C PHE A 73 -13.80 4.14 10.54
N HIS A 74 -14.14 3.54 11.69
CA HIS A 74 -15.22 2.56 11.81
C HIS A 74 -16.58 3.07 11.29
N GLU A 75 -16.83 4.38 11.38
CA GLU A 75 -18.07 5.04 10.93
C GLU A 75 -18.23 5.08 9.40
N TRP A 76 -17.12 4.95 8.66
CA TRP A 76 -17.08 5.14 7.21
C TRP A 76 -16.68 3.88 6.44
N LEU A 77 -16.52 2.73 7.11
CA LEU A 77 -16.10 1.46 6.49
C LEU A 77 -17.14 0.89 5.51
N ALA A 78 -18.43 1.19 5.71
CA ALA A 78 -19.52 0.74 4.84
C ALA A 78 -19.89 1.78 3.76
N MET A 79 -19.24 2.93 3.77
CA MET A 79 -19.48 4.00 2.79
C MET A 79 -18.37 4.01 1.75
N PRO A 80 -18.66 4.35 0.48
CA PRO A 80 -17.63 4.44 -0.54
C PRO A 80 -16.63 5.58 -0.27
N TRP A 81 -17.03 6.59 0.51
CA TRP A 81 -16.20 7.75 0.85
C TRP A 81 -16.53 8.29 2.25
N GLY A 82 -15.53 8.86 2.92
CA GLY A 82 -15.74 9.60 4.16
C GLY A 82 -16.22 11.04 3.93
N PRO A 83 -16.60 11.76 5.00
CA PRO A 83 -16.90 13.20 4.99
C PRO A 83 -15.77 14.01 4.35
N LEU A 84 -16.08 15.18 3.77
CA LEU A 84 -15.09 16.02 3.08
C LEU A 84 -14.00 16.58 4.02
N ASP A 85 -14.31 16.70 5.30
CA ASP A 85 -13.46 17.16 6.39
C ASP A 85 -12.74 16.02 7.13
N ALA A 86 -13.05 14.76 6.82
CA ALA A 86 -12.42 13.61 7.48
C ALA A 86 -10.95 13.49 7.05
N PRO A 87 -9.99 13.51 7.99
CA PRO A 87 -8.59 13.27 7.67
C PRO A 87 -8.41 11.84 7.14
N LEU A 88 -7.54 11.66 6.14
CA LEU A 88 -7.17 10.38 5.51
C LEU A 88 -8.26 9.66 4.68
N VAL A 89 -9.54 9.85 4.98
CA VAL A 89 -10.67 9.15 4.29
C VAL A 89 -11.51 10.11 3.43
N SER A 90 -11.32 11.42 3.56
CA SER A 90 -12.02 12.39 2.71
C SER A 90 -11.65 12.21 1.24
N PRO A 91 -12.64 12.34 0.32
CA PRO A 91 -12.39 12.43 -1.11
C PRO A 91 -11.33 13.49 -1.46
N LEU A 92 -11.34 14.61 -0.73
CA LEU A 92 -10.42 15.71 -0.95
C LEU A 92 -8.98 15.32 -0.55
N PHE A 93 -8.79 14.63 0.56
CA PHE A 93 -7.49 14.08 0.94
C PHE A 93 -6.99 13.03 -0.05
N ASN A 94 -7.86 12.11 -0.50
CA ASN A 94 -7.47 11.11 -1.50
C ASN A 94 -7.10 11.77 -2.84
N PHE A 95 -7.82 12.81 -3.25
CA PHE A 95 -7.49 13.56 -4.45
C PHE A 95 -6.17 14.32 -4.31
N THR A 96 -5.91 15.00 -3.19
CA THR A 96 -4.65 15.72 -3.00
C THR A 96 -3.48 14.77 -2.87
N LEU A 97 -3.61 13.68 -2.10
CA LEU A 97 -2.54 12.72 -1.88
C LEU A 97 -2.29 11.83 -3.11
N PHE A 98 -3.28 11.05 -3.54
CA PHE A 98 -3.12 10.12 -4.67
C PHE A 98 -3.24 10.79 -6.04
N GLY A 99 -4.11 11.79 -6.15
CA GLY A 99 -4.35 12.49 -7.42
C GLY A 99 -3.27 13.52 -7.75
N LEU A 100 -2.73 14.25 -6.77
CA LEU A 100 -1.79 15.35 -7.00
C LEU A 100 -0.38 15.05 -6.48
N THR A 101 -0.21 14.69 -5.21
CA THR A 101 1.12 14.47 -4.62
C THR A 101 1.82 13.26 -5.23
N VAL A 102 1.12 12.13 -5.36
CA VAL A 102 1.71 10.90 -5.93
C VAL A 102 2.01 11.08 -7.41
N THR A 103 1.10 11.68 -8.19
CA THR A 103 1.31 11.89 -9.63
C THR A 103 2.47 12.85 -9.91
N LEU A 104 2.56 13.96 -9.17
CA LEU A 104 3.69 14.89 -9.26
C LEU A 104 4.98 14.25 -8.77
N GLY A 105 4.93 13.50 -7.66
CA GLY A 105 6.08 12.78 -7.12
C GLY A 105 6.66 11.77 -8.10
N LEU A 106 5.80 10.98 -8.76
CA LEU A 106 6.22 10.04 -9.80
C LEU A 106 6.70 10.75 -11.07
N ALA A 107 6.12 11.89 -11.43
CA ALA A 107 6.54 12.65 -12.61
C ALA A 107 7.96 13.24 -12.45
N VAL A 108 8.34 13.62 -11.23
CA VAL A 108 9.68 14.16 -10.92
C VAL A 108 10.68 13.04 -10.58
N ALA A 109 10.21 11.80 -10.38
CA ALA A 109 11.07 10.70 -9.99
C ALA A 109 12.09 10.37 -11.08
N PRO A 110 13.41 10.50 -10.80
CA PRO A 110 14.45 10.41 -11.83
C PRO A 110 14.50 9.05 -12.51
N HIS A 111 14.14 7.96 -11.81
CA HIS A 111 14.05 6.63 -12.40
C HIS A 111 12.87 6.48 -13.37
N VAL A 112 11.74 7.16 -13.15
CA VAL A 112 10.58 7.14 -14.06
C VAL A 112 10.91 7.92 -15.32
N VAL A 113 11.49 9.12 -15.17
CA VAL A 113 11.90 9.97 -16.29
C VAL A 113 12.98 9.27 -17.13
N ASN A 114 14.00 8.68 -16.50
CA ASN A 114 15.06 7.97 -17.21
C ASN A 114 14.52 6.74 -17.99
N ASN A 115 13.55 6.01 -17.42
CA ASN A 115 12.90 4.89 -18.11
C ASN A 115 12.02 5.35 -19.29
N ALA A 116 11.33 6.48 -19.14
CA ALA A 116 10.52 7.05 -20.21
C ALA A 116 11.39 7.54 -21.39
N LEU A 117 12.55 8.14 -21.10
CA LEU A 117 13.51 8.60 -22.12
C LEU A 117 14.23 7.44 -22.82
N ALA A 118 14.43 6.31 -22.13
CA ALA A 118 15.01 5.09 -22.71
C ALA A 118 14.03 4.33 -23.63
N ALA A 119 12.74 4.69 -23.66
CA ALA A 119 11.76 4.06 -24.52
C ALA A 119 11.92 4.55 -25.97
N SER A 120 12.52 3.73 -26.83
CA SER A 120 12.87 4.07 -28.22
C SER A 120 11.70 4.16 -29.21
N SER A 121 10.43 4.10 -28.75
CA SER A 121 9.25 3.92 -29.61
C SER A 121 8.08 4.84 -29.25
N GLU A 122 7.82 5.87 -30.05
CA GLU A 122 6.66 6.77 -29.93
C GLU A 122 5.31 6.04 -30.05
N ARG A 123 5.25 4.94 -30.81
CA ARG A 123 4.01 4.22 -31.09
C ARG A 123 3.53 3.38 -29.89
N HIS A 124 4.45 2.83 -29.10
CA HIS A 124 4.13 2.08 -27.88
C HIS A 124 4.10 2.96 -26.63
N ALA A 125 4.75 4.13 -26.66
CA ALA A 125 4.75 5.10 -25.56
C ALA A 125 3.36 5.66 -25.22
N LYS A 126 2.39 5.63 -26.15
CA LYS A 126 1.02 6.14 -25.91
C LYS A 126 0.18 5.22 -25.02
N TRP A 127 0.38 3.91 -25.12
CA TRP A 127 -0.40 2.91 -24.37
C TRP A 127 0.25 2.50 -23.06
N GLY A 128 1.58 2.66 -22.93
CA GLY A 128 2.33 2.35 -21.72
C GLY A 128 1.77 3.02 -20.45
N PRO A 129 1.59 4.36 -20.43
CA PRO A 129 1.06 5.06 -19.27
C PRO A 129 -0.36 4.61 -18.89
N LEU A 130 -1.22 4.36 -19.87
CA LEU A 130 -2.58 3.88 -19.62
C LEU A 130 -2.58 2.47 -19.03
N ALA A 131 -1.76 1.56 -19.56
CA ALA A 131 -1.61 0.21 -19.02
C ALA A 131 -1.07 0.25 -17.58
N CYS A 132 -0.06 1.06 -17.31
CA CYS A 132 0.47 1.26 -15.96
C CYS A 132 -0.59 1.83 -15.01
N TYR A 133 -1.41 2.77 -15.47
CA TYR A 133 -2.50 3.34 -14.68
C TYR A 133 -3.57 2.29 -14.32
N LEU A 134 -4.02 1.49 -15.30
CA LEU A 134 -5.02 0.45 -15.06
C LEU A 134 -4.51 -0.64 -14.11
N LEU A 135 -3.26 -1.06 -14.27
CA LEU A 135 -2.63 -2.03 -13.37
C LEU A 135 -2.45 -1.46 -11.96
N GLY A 136 -2.00 -0.20 -11.85
CA GLY A 136 -1.87 0.49 -10.57
C GLY A 136 -3.20 0.65 -9.85
N LEU A 137 -4.25 1.03 -10.57
CA LEU A 137 -5.60 1.14 -10.03
C LEU A 137 -6.10 -0.22 -9.52
N ALA A 138 -5.95 -1.28 -10.30
CA ALA A 138 -6.33 -2.63 -9.88
C ALA A 138 -5.58 -3.07 -8.61
N ALA A 139 -4.29 -2.75 -8.51
CA ALA A 139 -3.47 -3.07 -7.35
C ALA A 139 -3.92 -2.29 -6.10
N ILE A 140 -4.15 -0.99 -6.22
CA ILE A 140 -4.61 -0.13 -5.12
C ILE A 140 -5.98 -0.59 -4.64
N MET A 141 -6.93 -0.85 -5.55
CA MET A 141 -8.27 -1.34 -5.20
C MET A 141 -8.21 -2.70 -4.49
N SER A 142 -7.37 -3.62 -4.97
CA SER A 142 -7.18 -4.93 -4.33
C SER A 142 -6.57 -4.79 -2.93
N ALA A 143 -5.60 -3.89 -2.77
CA ALA A 143 -4.98 -3.60 -1.48
C ALA A 143 -5.97 -2.94 -0.51
N SER A 144 -6.79 -1.99 -0.98
CA SER A 144 -7.85 -1.37 -0.18
C SER A 144 -8.89 -2.39 0.29
N LEU A 145 -9.30 -3.30 -0.60
CA LEU A 145 -10.22 -4.39 -0.27
C LEU A 145 -9.62 -5.35 0.77
N LEU A 146 -8.33 -5.69 0.62
CA LEU A 146 -7.61 -6.52 1.58
C LEU A 146 -7.49 -5.82 2.96
N GLY A 147 -7.26 -4.51 2.99
CA GLY A 147 -7.22 -3.72 4.22
C GLY A 147 -8.58 -3.68 4.93
N LEU A 148 -9.67 -3.49 4.18
CA LEU A 148 -11.03 -3.57 4.73
C LEU A 148 -11.33 -4.97 5.27
N ALA A 149 -10.99 -6.01 4.51
CA ALA A 149 -11.18 -7.40 4.91
C ALA A 149 -10.37 -7.77 6.16
N ALA A 150 -9.13 -7.31 6.26
CA ALA A 150 -8.30 -7.50 7.44
C ALA A 150 -8.92 -6.82 8.68
N ARG A 151 -9.49 -5.62 8.51
CA ARG A 151 -10.15 -4.90 9.61
C ARG A 151 -11.42 -5.61 10.08
N VAL A 152 -12.23 -6.11 9.16
CA VAL A 152 -13.42 -6.92 9.48
C VAL A 152 -13.01 -8.21 10.19
N ALA A 153 -11.95 -8.88 9.72
CA ALA A 153 -11.44 -10.09 10.36
C ALA A 153 -10.88 -9.85 11.78
N GLU A 154 -10.26 -8.68 12.03
CA GLU A 154 -9.86 -8.26 13.38
C GLU A 154 -11.07 -8.00 14.27
N ALA A 155 -12.11 -7.32 13.76
CA ALA A 155 -13.33 -7.03 14.50
C ALA A 155 -14.14 -8.30 14.83
N ASP A 156 -14.15 -9.29 13.94
CA ASP A 156 -14.71 -10.63 14.17
C ASP A 156 -13.85 -11.49 15.12
N GLY A 157 -12.68 -10.98 15.55
CA GLY A 157 -11.77 -11.68 16.47
C GLY A 157 -10.99 -12.84 15.82
N LEU A 158 -11.03 -12.97 14.49
CA LEU A 158 -10.34 -14.02 13.73
C LEU A 158 -8.83 -13.76 13.62
N ILE A 159 -8.42 -12.49 13.71
CA ILE A 159 -7.03 -12.07 13.65
C ILE A 159 -6.75 -11.18 14.85
N GLN A 160 -5.81 -11.56 15.71
CA GLN A 160 -5.27 -10.70 16.75
C GLN A 160 -3.99 -10.05 16.23
N LEU A 161 -4.02 -8.73 16.04
CA LEU A 161 -2.82 -7.98 15.73
C LEU A 161 -1.94 -7.96 16.97
N GLU A 162 -0.71 -8.48 16.85
CA GLU A 162 0.25 -8.48 17.94
C GLU A 162 0.58 -7.01 18.31
N PRO A 163 0.59 -6.65 19.60
CA PRO A 163 0.85 -5.28 20.03
C PRO A 163 2.23 -4.83 19.55
N HIS A 164 2.34 -3.62 18.99
CA HIS A 164 3.65 -3.09 18.60
C HIS A 164 4.57 -3.05 19.84
N PRO A 165 5.86 -3.40 19.73
CA PRO A 165 6.81 -3.41 20.86
C PRO A 165 7.01 -2.04 21.56
N LEU A 166 6.42 -0.97 21.02
CA LEU A 166 6.41 0.39 21.59
C LEU A 166 5.04 0.81 22.16
N GLY A 167 4.08 -0.11 22.29
CA GLY A 167 2.81 0.15 23.01
C GLY A 167 1.75 0.94 22.24
N GLY A 168 1.59 0.70 20.93
CA GLY A 168 0.53 1.31 20.10
C GLY A 168 -0.03 0.32 19.08
N LYS A 169 -1.23 0.58 18.55
CA LYS A 169 -1.78 -0.20 17.42
C LYS A 169 -1.05 0.20 16.14
N TRP A 170 -0.98 -0.69 15.14
CA TRP A 170 -0.31 -0.43 13.85
C TRP A 170 -0.79 0.85 13.12
N TYR A 171 -1.99 1.31 13.44
CA TYR A 171 -2.57 2.54 12.91
C TYR A 171 -2.11 3.82 13.65
N ASP A 172 -1.52 3.71 14.85
CA ASP A 172 -1.13 4.86 15.69
C ASP A 172 0.20 5.52 15.26
N MET A 173 0.86 5.04 14.21
CA MET A 173 2.22 5.50 13.88
C MET A 173 2.25 6.56 12.79
N ALA A 174 2.31 7.81 13.25
CA ALA A 174 3.50 8.65 13.11
C ALA A 174 3.18 10.08 13.58
N LEU A 175 2.05 10.63 13.14
CA LEU A 175 1.66 12.02 13.43
C LEU A 175 1.12 12.25 14.84
N PRO A 176 0.20 11.43 15.39
CA PRO A 176 -0.36 11.72 16.72
C PRO A 176 0.67 11.47 17.84
N THR A 177 1.50 10.43 17.72
CA THR A 177 2.59 10.15 18.65
C THR A 177 3.71 11.20 18.59
N LEU A 178 4.06 11.71 17.40
CA LEU A 178 4.97 12.86 17.28
C LEU A 178 4.35 14.15 17.81
N ALA A 179 3.05 14.38 17.58
CA ALA A 179 2.34 15.56 18.08
C ALA A 179 2.30 15.58 19.61
N ASP A 180 2.02 14.43 20.25
CA ASP A 180 2.04 14.30 21.70
C ASP A 180 3.46 14.46 22.28
N MET A 181 4.49 13.94 21.61
CA MET A 181 5.89 14.16 22.03
C MET A 181 6.34 15.61 21.87
N ILE A 182 5.86 16.33 20.85
CA ILE A 182 6.13 17.76 20.65
C ILE A 182 5.36 18.61 21.67
N ALA A 183 4.10 18.26 21.96
CA ALA A 183 3.25 18.95 22.94
C ALA A 183 3.73 18.72 24.39
N ALA A 184 4.28 17.55 24.69
CA ALA A 184 4.81 17.20 26.01
C ALA A 184 6.20 17.80 26.32
N ARG A 185 6.85 18.45 25.35
CA ARG A 185 8.15 19.09 25.56
C ARG A 185 7.95 20.48 26.21
N PRO A 186 8.40 20.73 27.46
CA PRO A 186 8.31 22.06 28.04
C PRO A 186 9.15 23.02 27.19
N ARG A 187 8.51 24.09 26.69
CA ARG A 187 9.18 25.20 26.00
C ARG A 187 10.22 25.79 26.97
N ARG A 188 11.50 25.53 26.70
CA ARG A 188 12.60 26.32 27.25
C ARG A 188 12.77 27.58 26.42
#